data_AF-A0A6M5UCA2-F1
#
_entry.id   AF-A0A6M5UCA2-F1
#
_cell.length_a   1.000
_cell.length_b   1.000
_cell.length_c   1.000
_cell.angle_alpha   90.00
_cell.angle_beta   90.00
_cell.angle_gamma   90.00
#
_symmetry.space_group_name_H-M   'P 1'
#
loop_
_entity.id
_entity.type
_entity.pdbx_description
1 polymer ?
#
loop_
_entity_poly.entity_id
_entity_poly.type
_entity_poly.pdbx_seq_one_letter_code
_entity_poly.pdbx_strand_id
1 'polypeptide(L)'
;MDDERTVPTADGTDGPRPASARRVPRSTVAVVASVAGVGLAVVAALLAPTILDSAVADPSGIRSSPPDRSTATPPEPGDPEHGTEDMVALLLALPGVEDVQTNGRVGTSAEITLVTPLPSPEVAQHTATDASAILAAVPGGGAWSLRVEGTGVGGGTLAVEHGPGAAAARGVDPVTGEPRPDLLGADAVADAVRLVAHDPVRRVFLSPGSASVDVRSAGDLVEVAALVRAEGRGLTSLGVDGSGVGTYDGDGLTVPDDALLTLLADVAAEPGVTQVVHDAVRDTFPQDPLLTVVTSGEAAVVARVLDAATYPGPVLAYQVHGSTDGGASATRSGFVAGVAPTAGARPAGACAPGDLALGAAGFDAAAGRRFLTVTARNDGTAECVLAGAPAVRFVADDGAETDVLLEPDDDGLAPLTLAPGATAWAALSWRGGSTADDPPLVTTLLVAPHPGDLESVVGLAGIPGVGDGLDLLGGGTATIGSWAPSRELAS
;
A
#
# COMPACT_ATOMS: atom_id res chain seq x y z
N MET A 1 63.57 49.12 18.95
CA MET A 1 62.72 50.24 19.40
C MET A 1 61.31 49.87 19.00
N ASP A 2 60.65 48.94 19.71
CA ASP A 2 60.40 48.88 21.17
C ASP A 2 59.57 50.11 21.61
N ASP A 3 58.47 50.05 22.38
CA ASP A 3 57.57 48.97 22.83
C ASP A 3 56.28 49.65 23.38
N GLU A 4 55.21 49.05 23.93
CA GLU A 4 54.89 47.67 24.38
C GLU A 4 53.37 47.42 24.18
N ARG A 5 52.80 46.36 24.76
CA ARG A 5 51.35 46.09 24.83
C ARG A 5 50.63 46.93 25.91
N THR A 6 49.31 47.04 25.79
CA THR A 6 48.44 47.03 26.98
C THR A 6 47.09 46.41 26.68
N VAL A 7 46.70 45.42 27.50
CA VAL A 7 45.35 44.84 27.59
C VAL A 7 44.65 45.44 28.81
N PRO A 8 43.32 45.60 28.78
CA PRO A 8 42.56 45.12 29.93
C PRO A 8 41.34 44.28 29.54
N THR A 9 41.20 43.14 30.21
CA THR A 9 39.95 42.35 30.31
C THR A 9 39.14 42.82 31.52
N ALA A 10 37.80 42.76 31.42
CA ALA A 10 36.89 42.09 32.37
C ALA A 10 35.46 42.68 32.39
N ASP A 11 34.49 41.77 32.32
CA ASP A 11 33.15 41.73 32.90
C ASP A 11 32.27 42.98 33.08
N GLY A 12 31.02 42.83 32.63
CA GLY A 12 29.90 43.72 32.91
C GLY A 12 28.57 43.09 32.47
N THR A 13 28.05 42.15 33.27
CA THR A 13 26.76 41.48 33.02
C THR A 13 25.60 42.48 33.08
N ASP A 14 24.76 42.53 32.04
CA ASP A 14 23.46 43.21 32.10
C ASP A 14 22.36 42.28 31.56
N GLY A 15 21.43 41.90 32.44
CA GLY A 15 20.34 40.97 32.15
C GLY A 15 19.08 41.67 31.62
N PRO A 16 18.18 40.95 30.93
CA PRO A 16 16.99 41.55 30.32
C PRO A 16 15.98 42.03 31.37
N ARG A 17 15.46 43.26 31.19
CA ARG A 17 14.31 43.77 31.95
C ARG A 17 13.00 43.11 31.49
N PRO A 18 12.02 42.93 32.40
CA PRO A 18 10.85 42.08 32.15
C PRO A 18 9.80 42.73 31.24
N ALA A 19 9.28 41.96 30.31
CA ALA A 19 8.09 42.32 29.53
C ALA A 19 6.80 42.19 30.38
N SER A 20 5.85 43.06 30.11
CA SER A 20 4.63 43.25 30.90
C SER A 20 3.62 42.11 30.77
N ALA A 21 3.10 41.65 31.91
CA ALA A 21 2.06 40.61 31.95
C ALA A 21 0.70 41.14 31.45
N ARG A 22 0.26 40.67 30.27
CA ARG A 22 -1.16 40.73 29.87
C ARG A 22 -1.88 39.46 30.36
N ARG A 23 -2.89 39.64 31.22
CA ARG A 23 -3.82 38.56 31.59
C ARG A 23 -4.77 38.29 30.43
N VAL A 24 -4.83 37.05 29.98
CA VAL A 24 -5.87 36.51 29.07
C VAL A 24 -6.70 35.52 29.90
N PRO A 25 -8.05 35.52 29.80
CA PRO A 25 -8.88 34.68 30.66
C PRO A 25 -8.72 33.19 30.36
N ARG A 26 -8.75 32.37 31.43
CA ARG A 26 -8.83 30.91 31.32
C ARG A 26 -10.26 30.50 30.95
N SER A 27 -10.47 30.13 29.69
CA SER A 27 -11.64 29.36 29.27
C SER A 27 -11.36 27.87 29.43
N THR A 28 -11.99 27.24 30.42
CA THR A 28 -11.94 25.78 30.61
C THR A 28 -12.70 25.11 29.47
N VAL A 29 -11.99 24.45 28.55
CA VAL A 29 -12.60 23.61 27.51
C VAL A 29 -12.56 22.16 27.99
N ALA A 30 -13.74 21.53 28.08
CA ALA A 30 -13.84 20.12 28.37
C ALA A 30 -13.47 19.31 27.12
N VAL A 31 -12.48 18.42 27.25
CA VAL A 31 -12.14 17.45 26.20
C VAL A 31 -13.16 16.32 26.29
N VAL A 32 -14.12 16.31 25.35
CA VAL A 32 -14.92 15.12 25.05
C VAL A 32 -14.15 14.35 23.98
N ALA A 33 -13.63 13.17 24.35
CA ALA A 33 -12.94 12.31 23.41
C ALA A 33 -13.95 11.57 22.53
N SER A 34 -14.11 12.02 21.28
CA SER A 34 -14.81 11.30 20.22
C SER A 34 -13.78 10.78 19.22
N VAL A 35 -13.29 9.56 19.44
CA VAL A 35 -12.41 8.85 18.50
C VAL A 35 -13.31 8.22 17.43
N ALA A 36 -13.40 8.86 16.27
CA ALA A 36 -13.91 8.26 15.05
C ALA A 36 -12.73 8.09 14.09
N GLY A 37 -12.46 6.85 13.67
CA GLY A 37 -11.35 6.54 12.78
C GLY A 37 -11.57 7.18 11.41
N VAL A 38 -10.67 8.06 11.01
CA VAL A 38 -10.55 8.56 9.64
C VAL A 38 -9.24 8.05 9.07
N GLY A 39 -9.25 6.82 8.58
CA GLY A 39 -8.28 6.34 7.61
C GLY A 39 -8.48 7.07 6.28
N LEU A 40 -7.40 7.31 5.54
CA LEU A 40 -7.36 8.19 4.36
C LEU A 40 -8.49 7.92 3.35
N ALA A 41 -9.22 8.99 3.01
CA ALA A 41 -10.04 9.06 1.80
C ALA A 41 -9.37 10.03 0.81
N VAL A 42 -8.50 9.50 -0.04
CA VAL A 42 -7.94 10.20 -1.21
C VAL A 42 -8.02 9.23 -2.39
N VAL A 43 -8.41 9.73 -3.57
CA VAL A 43 -8.71 8.97 -4.82
C VAL A 43 -10.04 8.18 -4.82
N ALA A 44 -11.18 8.89 -4.87
CA ALA A 44 -12.43 8.39 -5.48
C ALA A 44 -13.45 9.53 -5.72
N ALA A 45 -13.08 10.57 -6.48
CA ALA A 45 -13.96 11.71 -6.74
C ALA A 45 -13.84 12.24 -8.19
N LEU A 46 -14.22 11.40 -9.16
CA LEU A 46 -14.60 11.76 -10.54
C LEU A 46 -15.26 10.52 -11.19
N LEU A 47 -16.11 10.72 -12.21
CA LEU A 47 -16.94 9.72 -12.90
C LEU A 47 -18.22 9.26 -12.16
N ALA A 48 -19.21 10.15 -12.11
CA ALA A 48 -20.61 9.74 -12.04
C ALA A 48 -21.22 9.71 -13.46
N PRO A 49 -21.77 8.58 -13.94
CA PRO A 49 -22.68 8.58 -15.08
C PRO A 49 -24.13 8.72 -14.58
N THR A 50 -24.77 9.82 -14.97
CA THR A 50 -26.24 9.95 -14.90
C THR A 50 -26.90 8.93 -15.82
N ILE A 51 -27.70 8.01 -15.28
CA ILE A 51 -28.62 7.21 -16.09
C ILE A 51 -29.99 7.90 -16.05
N LEU A 52 -30.44 8.36 -17.22
CA LEU A 52 -31.79 8.89 -17.39
C LEU A 52 -32.82 7.75 -17.45
N ASP A 53 -34.02 8.11 -17.02
CA ASP A 53 -35.28 7.38 -17.21
C ASP A 53 -35.48 6.96 -18.68
N SER A 54 -36.09 5.79 -18.89
CA SER A 54 -36.39 5.24 -20.22
C SER A 54 -37.61 4.32 -20.16
N ALA A 55 -38.76 4.89 -19.81
CA ALA A 55 -40.05 4.29 -20.11
C ALA A 55 -40.23 4.12 -21.64
N VAL A 56 -40.36 2.88 -22.12
CA VAL A 56 -40.79 2.57 -23.49
C VAL A 56 -42.03 1.68 -23.42
N ALA A 57 -43.04 2.03 -24.20
CA ALA A 57 -44.38 1.45 -24.14
C ALA A 57 -44.51 0.09 -24.83
N ASP A 58 -45.45 -0.71 -24.30
CA ASP A 58 -46.05 -1.88 -24.94
C ASP A 58 -46.82 -1.51 -26.22
N PRO A 59 -46.76 -2.33 -27.28
CA PRO A 59 -47.97 -2.61 -28.04
C PRO A 59 -48.15 -4.09 -28.46
N SER A 60 -48.76 -4.88 -27.57
CA SER A 60 -49.96 -5.69 -27.82
C SER A 60 -50.09 -6.53 -29.11
N GLY A 61 -50.15 -7.87 -28.95
CA GLY A 61 -50.73 -8.84 -29.92
C GLY A 61 -49.91 -10.14 -30.04
N ILE A 62 -50.47 -11.35 -30.14
CA ILE A 62 -51.87 -11.81 -30.28
C ILE A 62 -52.07 -13.16 -29.55
N ARG A 63 -53.25 -13.29 -28.91
CA ARG A 63 -53.97 -14.49 -28.41
C ARG A 63 -53.42 -15.91 -28.73
N SER A 64 -53.45 -16.79 -27.72
CA SER A 64 -54.25 -18.03 -27.73
C SER A 64 -54.38 -18.68 -26.34
N SER A 65 -55.61 -18.91 -25.88
CA SER A 65 -56.02 -19.91 -24.85
C SER A 65 -56.65 -21.12 -25.59
N PRO A 66 -57.08 -22.26 -24.98
CA PRO A 66 -57.36 -22.60 -23.56
C PRO A 66 -56.75 -24.00 -23.18
N PRO A 67 -57.18 -24.79 -22.14
CA PRO A 67 -58.27 -24.59 -21.17
C PRO A 67 -57.97 -24.87 -19.68
N ASP A 68 -59.01 -24.60 -18.88
CA ASP A 68 -59.15 -24.75 -17.42
C ASP A 68 -58.52 -25.99 -16.78
N ARG A 69 -57.88 -25.77 -15.62
CA ARG A 69 -57.99 -26.65 -14.44
C ARG A 69 -57.65 -25.91 -13.14
N SER A 70 -58.45 -26.20 -12.12
CA SER A 70 -58.26 -25.88 -10.69
C SER A 70 -58.10 -24.42 -10.29
N THR A 71 -59.18 -23.88 -9.74
CA THR A 71 -59.14 -22.85 -8.69
C THR A 71 -58.46 -23.43 -7.43
N ALA A 72 -57.14 -23.42 -7.40
CA ALA A 72 -56.41 -23.31 -6.15
C ALA A 72 -56.21 -21.81 -5.89
N THR A 73 -56.78 -21.28 -4.82
CA THR A 73 -56.41 -19.95 -4.32
C THR A 73 -54.88 -19.97 -4.11
N PRO A 74 -54.11 -19.02 -4.68
CA PRO A 74 -52.72 -18.86 -4.27
C PRO A 74 -52.70 -18.70 -2.74
N PRO A 75 -51.72 -19.24 -2.02
CA PRO A 75 -51.51 -18.82 -0.64
C PRO A 75 -51.40 -17.29 -0.66
N GLU A 76 -52.19 -16.64 0.20
CA GLU A 76 -52.08 -15.21 0.43
C GLU A 76 -50.61 -14.91 0.72
N PRO A 77 -49.98 -13.93 0.04
CA PRO A 77 -48.56 -13.66 0.24
C PRO A 77 -48.36 -13.33 1.71
N GLY A 78 -47.69 -14.25 2.41
CA GLY A 78 -47.48 -14.14 3.84
C GLY A 78 -46.82 -12.81 4.16
N ASP A 79 -47.28 -12.17 5.22
CA ASP A 79 -46.75 -10.90 5.68
C ASP A 79 -45.22 -11.02 5.87
N PRO A 80 -44.39 -10.27 5.10
CA PRO A 80 -42.95 -10.40 5.16
C PRO A 80 -42.37 -10.03 6.55
N GLU A 81 -43.12 -9.26 7.36
CA GLU A 81 -42.74 -8.96 8.74
C GLU A 81 -42.83 -10.22 9.62
N HIS A 82 -43.92 -10.99 9.54
CA HIS A 82 -44.07 -12.26 10.27
C HIS A 82 -42.99 -13.30 9.90
N GLY A 83 -42.63 -13.39 8.62
CA GLY A 83 -41.55 -14.29 8.17
C GLY A 83 -40.16 -13.92 8.71
N THR A 84 -39.97 -12.64 9.08
CA THR A 84 -38.70 -12.15 9.66
C THR A 84 -38.62 -12.45 11.16
N GLU A 85 -39.73 -12.33 11.91
CA GLU A 85 -39.77 -12.66 13.34
C GLU A 85 -39.53 -14.17 13.59
N ASP A 86 -40.18 -15.04 12.82
CA ASP A 86 -39.98 -16.49 12.91
C ASP A 86 -38.52 -16.89 12.60
N MET A 87 -37.90 -16.24 11.61
CA MET A 87 -36.48 -16.44 11.26
C MET A 87 -35.55 -16.02 12.40
N VAL A 88 -35.76 -14.85 13.01
CA VAL A 88 -34.96 -14.38 14.16
C VAL A 88 -35.09 -15.33 15.35
N ALA A 89 -36.30 -15.84 15.63
CA ALA A 89 -36.53 -16.83 16.68
C ALA A 89 -35.80 -18.17 16.42
N LEU A 90 -35.72 -18.61 15.15
CA LEU A 90 -34.95 -19.79 14.77
C LEU A 90 -33.44 -19.58 14.91
N LEU A 91 -32.92 -18.41 14.54
CA LEU A 91 -31.50 -18.06 14.67
C LEU A 91 -31.07 -17.96 16.15
N LEU A 92 -31.88 -17.34 17.01
CA LEU A 92 -31.65 -17.27 18.46
C LEU A 92 -31.72 -18.64 19.16
N ALA A 93 -32.35 -19.64 18.53
CA ALA A 93 -32.42 -21.01 19.06
C ALA A 93 -31.18 -21.86 18.72
N LEU A 94 -30.25 -21.35 17.89
CA LEU A 94 -29.04 -22.07 17.51
C LEU A 94 -28.01 -22.14 18.67
N PRO A 95 -27.17 -23.20 18.74
CA PRO A 95 -26.18 -23.35 19.80
C PRO A 95 -25.15 -22.22 19.83
N GLY A 96 -25.08 -21.49 20.95
CA GLY A 96 -24.04 -20.49 21.18
C GLY A 96 -24.29 -19.15 20.48
N VAL A 97 -25.51 -18.86 20.02
CA VAL A 97 -25.95 -17.51 19.64
C VAL A 97 -26.42 -16.74 20.88
N GLU A 98 -25.99 -15.49 21.02
CA GLU A 98 -26.38 -14.55 22.10
C GLU A 98 -27.38 -13.49 21.60
N ASP A 99 -27.14 -12.93 20.41
CA ASP A 99 -27.95 -11.88 19.79
C ASP A 99 -28.07 -12.10 18.27
N VAL A 100 -29.13 -11.55 17.67
CA VAL A 100 -29.42 -11.61 16.23
C VAL A 100 -29.97 -10.27 15.77
N GLN A 101 -29.31 -9.67 14.78
CA GLN A 101 -29.72 -8.39 14.18
C GLN A 101 -29.93 -8.55 12.67
N THR A 102 -30.95 -7.89 12.13
CA THR A 102 -31.23 -7.89 10.68
C THR A 102 -31.03 -6.50 10.10
N ASN A 103 -30.06 -6.35 9.19
CA ASN A 103 -29.58 -5.07 8.72
C ASN A 103 -29.95 -4.82 7.23
N GLY A 104 -30.23 -3.57 6.89
CA GLY A 104 -30.53 -3.11 5.52
C GLY A 104 -31.97 -2.65 5.28
N ARG A 105 -32.31 -2.36 4.02
CA ARG A 105 -33.70 -2.07 3.59
C ARG A 105 -34.50 -3.39 3.55
N VAL A 106 -35.02 -3.80 4.70
CA VAL A 106 -35.82 -5.03 4.89
C VAL A 106 -35.11 -6.27 4.32
N GLY A 107 -34.21 -6.85 5.10
CA GLY A 107 -33.68 -8.19 4.81
C GLY A 107 -32.74 -8.25 3.61
N THR A 108 -31.49 -7.79 3.80
CA THR A 108 -30.39 -8.03 2.86
C THR A 108 -29.13 -8.56 3.54
N SER A 109 -29.02 -8.40 4.87
CA SER A 109 -28.01 -9.05 5.68
C SER A 109 -28.57 -9.39 7.07
N ALA A 110 -28.03 -10.44 7.66
CA ALA A 110 -28.25 -10.78 9.07
C ALA A 110 -26.91 -10.89 9.79
N GLU A 111 -26.90 -10.52 11.05
CA GLU A 111 -25.75 -10.57 11.94
C GLU A 111 -26.12 -11.44 13.15
N ILE A 112 -25.24 -12.38 13.51
CA ILE A 112 -25.38 -13.20 14.72
C ILE A 112 -24.16 -12.97 15.60
N THR A 113 -24.40 -12.73 16.89
CA THR A 113 -23.34 -12.58 17.89
C THR A 113 -23.21 -13.89 18.65
N LEU A 114 -22.01 -14.44 18.70
CA LEU A 114 -21.71 -15.65 19.48
C LEU A 114 -21.55 -15.32 20.97
N VAL A 115 -22.01 -16.25 21.83
CA VAL A 115 -21.92 -16.15 23.29
C VAL A 115 -20.49 -15.96 23.78
N THR A 116 -20.33 -15.26 24.91
CA THR A 116 -19.05 -15.15 25.63
C THR A 116 -19.04 -16.05 26.89
N PRO A 117 -18.06 -16.95 27.09
CA PRO A 117 -16.94 -17.28 26.20
C PRO A 117 -17.40 -18.00 24.92
N LEU A 118 -16.63 -17.81 23.84
CA LEU A 118 -16.93 -18.38 22.53
C LEU A 118 -17.15 -19.91 22.59
N PRO A 119 -18.09 -20.44 21.78
CA PRO A 119 -18.24 -21.88 21.60
C PRO A 119 -16.99 -22.51 20.97
N SER A 120 -16.89 -23.84 20.94
CA SER A 120 -15.77 -24.49 20.25
C SER A 120 -15.79 -24.17 18.74
N PRO A 121 -14.64 -24.20 18.05
CA PRO A 121 -14.56 -23.91 16.61
C PRO A 121 -15.58 -24.67 15.78
N GLU A 122 -15.78 -25.95 16.09
CA GLU A 122 -16.70 -26.86 15.38
C GLU A 122 -18.18 -26.47 15.61
N VAL A 123 -18.52 -26.07 16.84
CA VAL A 123 -19.88 -25.60 17.17
C VAL A 123 -20.16 -24.24 16.53
N ALA A 124 -19.18 -23.33 16.51
CA ALA A 124 -19.29 -22.03 15.85
C ALA A 124 -19.51 -22.18 14.34
N GLN A 125 -18.73 -23.03 13.68
CA GLN A 125 -18.86 -23.29 12.24
C GLN A 125 -20.18 -24.00 11.90
N HIS A 126 -20.62 -24.97 12.70
CA HIS A 126 -21.91 -25.62 12.48
C HIS A 126 -23.07 -24.63 12.64
N THR A 127 -23.01 -23.78 13.66
CA THR A 127 -23.99 -22.71 13.92
C THR A 127 -24.05 -21.70 12.78
N ALA A 128 -22.91 -21.27 12.24
CA ALA A 128 -22.87 -20.39 11.06
C ALA A 128 -23.47 -21.04 9.81
N THR A 129 -23.22 -22.34 9.63
CA THR A 129 -23.75 -23.14 8.50
C THR A 129 -25.27 -23.28 8.61
N ASP A 130 -25.78 -23.63 9.80
CA ASP A 130 -27.21 -23.76 10.07
C ASP A 130 -27.93 -22.41 9.97
N ALA A 131 -27.32 -21.33 10.47
CA ALA A 131 -27.81 -19.96 10.30
C ALA A 131 -27.93 -19.58 8.82
N SER A 132 -26.90 -19.85 8.01
CA SER A 132 -26.95 -19.59 6.57
C SER A 132 -28.03 -20.43 5.87
N ALA A 133 -28.31 -21.64 6.34
CA ALA A 133 -29.38 -22.49 5.81
C ALA A 133 -30.78 -21.97 6.18
N ILE A 134 -30.96 -21.46 7.41
CA ILE A 134 -32.19 -20.80 7.87
C ILE A 134 -32.46 -19.56 7.03
N LEU A 135 -31.47 -18.69 6.84
CA LEU A 135 -31.59 -17.50 5.99
C LEU A 135 -31.99 -17.88 4.56
N ALA A 136 -31.29 -18.84 3.94
CA ALA A 136 -31.57 -19.27 2.57
C ALA A 136 -32.97 -19.87 2.35
N ALA A 137 -33.66 -20.32 3.41
CA ALA A 137 -35.02 -20.84 3.35
C ALA A 137 -36.11 -19.74 3.31
N VAL A 138 -35.78 -18.51 3.70
CA VAL A 138 -36.71 -17.36 3.65
C VAL A 138 -36.84 -16.85 2.20
N PRO A 139 -38.03 -16.41 1.72
CA PRO A 139 -38.18 -15.82 0.39
C PRO A 139 -37.24 -14.61 0.18
N GLY A 140 -36.34 -14.71 -0.82
CA GLY A 140 -35.30 -13.71 -1.07
C GLY A 140 -34.00 -13.91 -0.26
N GLY A 141 -34.02 -14.78 0.75
CA GLY A 141 -32.91 -15.10 1.64
C GLY A 141 -31.63 -15.64 0.97
N GLY A 142 -31.76 -16.26 -0.19
CA GLY A 142 -30.62 -16.73 -1.00
C GLY A 142 -29.68 -15.63 -1.51
N ALA A 143 -30.05 -14.34 -1.36
CA ALA A 143 -29.19 -13.19 -1.66
C ALA A 143 -28.59 -12.52 -0.41
N TRP A 144 -28.88 -13.02 0.79
CA TRP A 144 -28.44 -12.38 2.04
C TRP A 144 -27.00 -12.77 2.39
N SER A 145 -26.25 -11.82 2.96
CA SER A 145 -25.03 -12.13 3.71
C SER A 145 -25.36 -12.44 5.17
N LEU A 146 -24.67 -13.42 5.73
CA LEU A 146 -24.60 -13.65 7.17
C LEU A 146 -23.29 -13.03 7.69
N ARG A 147 -23.33 -12.34 8.82
CA ARG A 147 -22.15 -11.88 9.54
C ARG A 147 -22.13 -12.56 10.91
N VAL A 148 -21.05 -13.26 11.23
CA VAL A 148 -20.85 -13.95 12.51
C VAL A 148 -19.84 -13.15 13.32
N GLU A 149 -20.27 -12.55 14.42
CA GLU A 149 -19.42 -11.81 15.35
C GLU A 149 -19.18 -12.58 16.66
N GLY A 150 -18.11 -12.24 17.38
CA GLY A 150 -17.88 -12.78 18.71
C GLY A 150 -16.68 -12.16 19.42
N THR A 151 -16.66 -12.27 20.76
CA THR A 151 -15.54 -11.79 21.60
C THR A 151 -14.90 -12.93 22.36
N GLY A 152 -13.59 -13.14 22.14
CA GLY A 152 -12.79 -14.13 22.86
C GLY A 152 -12.48 -13.70 24.29
N VAL A 153 -12.08 -14.66 25.14
CA VAL A 153 -11.81 -14.43 26.57
C VAL A 153 -10.68 -13.42 26.85
N GLY A 154 -9.76 -13.21 25.90
CA GLY A 154 -8.72 -12.19 25.94
C GLY A 154 -9.16 -10.79 25.48
N GLY A 155 -10.45 -10.60 25.16
CA GLY A 155 -10.99 -9.37 24.59
C GLY A 155 -10.61 -9.14 23.12
N GLY A 156 -10.10 -10.16 22.42
CA GLY A 156 -9.99 -10.16 20.97
C GLY A 156 -11.37 -10.35 20.34
N THR A 157 -11.60 -9.77 19.16
CA THR A 157 -12.88 -9.86 18.44
C THR A 157 -12.73 -10.62 17.12
N LEU A 158 -13.79 -11.33 16.70
CA LEU A 158 -13.91 -11.89 15.37
C LEU A 158 -15.14 -11.32 14.66
N ALA A 159 -15.05 -11.19 13.34
CA ALA A 159 -16.17 -10.97 12.44
C ALA A 159 -15.93 -11.73 11.13
N VAL A 160 -16.85 -12.63 10.76
CA VAL A 160 -16.77 -13.44 9.54
C VAL A 160 -18.03 -13.21 8.71
N GLU A 161 -17.87 -12.72 7.48
CA GLU A 161 -18.94 -12.73 6.49
C GLU A 161 -19.06 -14.14 5.88
N HIS A 162 -20.29 -14.64 5.78
CA HIS A 162 -20.60 -16.01 5.39
C HIS A 162 -21.89 -16.07 4.55
N GLY A 163 -22.13 -17.21 3.90
CA GLY A 163 -23.32 -17.44 3.07
C GLY A 163 -23.27 -16.78 1.67
N PRO A 164 -24.29 -17.04 0.84
CA PRO A 164 -24.24 -16.75 -0.60
C PRO A 164 -24.20 -15.25 -0.95
N GLY A 165 -24.81 -14.38 -0.15
CA GLY A 165 -24.80 -12.93 -0.40
C GLY A 165 -23.46 -12.25 -0.09
N ALA A 166 -22.58 -12.87 0.71
CA ALA A 166 -21.28 -12.28 1.05
C ALA A 166 -20.41 -12.05 -0.21
N ALA A 167 -20.48 -12.97 -1.18
CA ALA A 167 -19.69 -12.88 -2.41
C ALA A 167 -19.97 -11.60 -3.23
N ALA A 168 -21.18 -11.04 -3.12
CA ALA A 168 -21.61 -9.87 -3.87
C ALA A 168 -21.14 -8.52 -3.27
N ALA A 169 -20.68 -8.49 -2.01
CA ALA A 169 -20.40 -7.23 -1.31
C ALA A 169 -19.00 -6.65 -1.60
N ARG A 170 -17.98 -7.52 -1.72
CA ARG A 170 -16.57 -7.14 -1.95
C ARG A 170 -15.78 -8.13 -2.82
N GLY A 171 -16.41 -9.22 -3.27
CA GLY A 171 -15.75 -10.32 -3.98
C GLY A 171 -15.35 -10.04 -5.43
N VAL A 172 -15.29 -8.78 -5.88
CA VAL A 172 -14.93 -8.41 -7.25
C VAL A 172 -13.81 -7.37 -7.21
N ASP A 173 -12.78 -7.58 -8.02
CA ASP A 173 -11.69 -6.63 -8.20
C ASP A 173 -12.20 -5.36 -8.95
N PRO A 174 -12.06 -4.16 -8.38
CA PRO A 174 -12.54 -2.93 -9.01
C PRO A 174 -11.77 -2.52 -10.28
N VAL A 175 -10.58 -3.07 -10.51
CA VAL A 175 -9.74 -2.78 -11.69
C VAL A 175 -10.09 -3.73 -12.85
N THR A 176 -10.17 -5.04 -12.58
CA THR A 176 -10.39 -6.05 -13.63
C THR A 176 -11.86 -6.44 -13.81
N GLY A 177 -12.70 -6.26 -12.79
CA GLY A 177 -14.09 -6.74 -12.78
C GLY A 177 -14.24 -8.25 -12.57
N GLU A 178 -13.14 -8.97 -12.33
CA GLU A 178 -13.15 -10.40 -12.07
C GLU A 178 -13.42 -10.72 -10.59
N PRO A 179 -13.98 -11.90 -10.27
CA PRO A 179 -14.11 -12.35 -8.89
C PRO A 179 -12.73 -12.47 -8.21
N ARG A 180 -12.58 -11.86 -7.03
CA ARG A 180 -11.41 -12.10 -6.17
C ARG A 180 -11.38 -13.57 -5.74
N PRO A 181 -10.18 -14.16 -5.50
CA PRO A 181 -10.09 -15.52 -4.99
C PRO A 181 -10.90 -15.68 -3.70
N ASP A 182 -11.54 -16.82 -3.54
CA ASP A 182 -12.31 -17.11 -2.32
C ASP A 182 -11.34 -17.40 -1.16
N LEU A 183 -11.10 -16.37 -0.35
CA LEU A 183 -10.28 -16.47 0.86
C LEU A 183 -11.07 -17.10 2.03
N LEU A 184 -12.38 -17.28 1.90
CA LEU A 184 -13.17 -18.04 2.85
C LEU A 184 -13.04 -19.54 2.55
N GLY A 185 -12.45 -20.26 3.49
CA GLY A 185 -12.51 -21.72 3.48
C GLY A 185 -13.83 -22.19 4.07
N ALA A 186 -14.18 -23.46 3.84
CA ALA A 186 -15.37 -24.08 4.44
C ALA A 186 -15.45 -23.89 5.98
N ASP A 187 -14.29 -23.81 6.65
CA ASP A 187 -14.13 -23.70 8.09
C ASP A 187 -13.79 -22.27 8.59
N ALA A 188 -14.09 -21.22 7.81
CA ALA A 188 -13.67 -19.84 8.12
C ALA A 188 -14.11 -19.33 9.52
N VAL A 189 -15.26 -19.74 10.03
CA VAL A 189 -15.72 -19.36 11.38
C VAL A 189 -14.99 -20.16 12.46
N ALA A 190 -14.72 -21.45 12.22
CA ALA A 190 -13.90 -22.26 13.13
C ALA A 190 -12.50 -21.65 13.27
N ASP A 191 -11.88 -21.28 12.15
CA ASP A 191 -10.50 -20.79 12.13
C ASP A 191 -10.40 -19.40 12.77
N ALA A 192 -11.40 -18.52 12.58
CA ALA A 192 -11.49 -17.25 13.29
C ALA A 192 -11.64 -17.43 14.81
N VAL A 193 -12.40 -18.44 15.26
CA VAL A 193 -12.51 -18.79 16.69
C VAL A 193 -11.18 -19.34 17.24
N ARG A 194 -10.45 -20.17 16.47
CA ARG A 194 -9.10 -20.62 16.86
C ARG A 194 -8.16 -19.44 17.02
N LEU A 195 -8.04 -18.59 15.99
CA LEU A 195 -7.14 -17.43 16.00
C LEU A 195 -7.42 -16.47 17.16
N VAL A 196 -8.68 -16.07 17.38
CA VAL A 196 -9.01 -15.11 18.46
C VAL A 196 -8.89 -15.69 19.87
N ALA A 197 -8.73 -17.01 20.02
CA ALA A 197 -8.43 -17.64 21.30
C ALA A 197 -6.96 -17.43 21.73
N HIS A 198 -6.06 -17.06 20.82
CA HIS A 198 -4.68 -16.73 21.13
C HIS A 198 -4.58 -15.29 21.68
N ASP A 199 -3.96 -15.15 22.85
CA ASP A 199 -3.83 -13.86 23.54
C ASP A 199 -3.26 -12.73 22.64
N PRO A 200 -2.24 -12.94 21.78
CA PRO A 200 -1.71 -11.89 20.93
C PRO A 200 -2.66 -11.33 19.86
N VAL A 201 -3.78 -12.00 19.56
CA VAL A 201 -4.74 -11.57 18.54
C VAL A 201 -5.75 -10.57 19.13
N ARG A 202 -5.98 -9.46 18.42
CA ARG A 202 -6.95 -8.40 18.76
C ARG A 202 -8.20 -8.43 17.88
N ARG A 203 -8.02 -8.67 16.58
CA ARG A 203 -9.12 -8.69 15.62
C ARG A 203 -8.87 -9.75 14.56
N VAL A 204 -9.92 -10.45 14.18
CA VAL A 204 -9.96 -11.30 12.99
C VAL A 204 -11.15 -10.84 12.15
N PHE A 205 -10.91 -10.42 10.91
CA PHE A 205 -11.96 -10.08 9.95
C PHE A 205 -11.78 -10.92 8.68
N LEU A 206 -12.77 -11.75 8.37
CA LEU A 206 -12.77 -12.58 7.16
C LEU A 206 -14.01 -12.26 6.32
N SER A 207 -13.83 -11.99 5.04
CA SER A 207 -14.90 -11.85 4.04
C SER A 207 -14.43 -12.39 2.68
N PRO A 208 -15.32 -12.55 1.70
CA PRO A 208 -14.90 -12.84 0.34
C PRO A 208 -13.98 -11.72 -0.16
N GLY A 209 -12.77 -12.09 -0.62
CA GLY A 209 -11.73 -11.15 -1.05
C GLY A 209 -11.06 -10.32 0.06
N SER A 210 -11.23 -10.65 1.35
CA SER A 210 -10.43 -10.06 2.45
C SER A 210 -10.21 -11.02 3.62
N ALA A 211 -8.96 -11.11 4.08
CA ALA A 211 -8.58 -11.83 5.29
C ALA A 211 -7.60 -10.95 6.09
N SER A 212 -8.09 -10.36 7.17
CA SER A 212 -7.35 -9.41 8.00
C SER A 212 -7.20 -9.92 9.43
N VAL A 213 -5.99 -9.83 9.97
CA VAL A 213 -5.72 -10.12 11.39
C VAL A 213 -4.96 -8.94 12.01
N ASP A 214 -5.48 -8.41 13.11
CA ASP A 214 -4.78 -7.41 13.91
C ASP A 214 -4.25 -8.04 15.21
N VAL A 215 -3.00 -7.75 15.55
CA VAL A 215 -2.29 -8.24 16.75
C VAL A 215 -2.11 -7.14 17.79
N ARG A 216 -1.66 -7.50 19.00
CA ARG A 216 -1.48 -6.55 20.13
C ARG A 216 -0.29 -5.62 19.98
N SER A 217 0.83 -6.12 19.47
CA SER A 217 2.09 -5.39 19.36
C SER A 217 2.92 -5.93 18.19
N ALA A 218 3.88 -5.15 17.69
CA ALA A 218 4.67 -5.57 16.53
C ALA A 218 5.49 -6.86 16.79
N GLY A 219 5.89 -7.13 18.04
CA GLY A 219 6.55 -8.38 18.41
C GLY A 219 5.69 -9.64 18.28
N ASP A 220 4.37 -9.49 18.20
CA ASP A 220 3.42 -10.60 18.07
C ASP A 220 3.22 -11.06 16.60
N LEU A 221 3.67 -10.26 15.62
CA LEU A 221 3.42 -10.48 14.19
C LEU A 221 3.89 -11.86 13.72
N VAL A 222 5.10 -12.27 14.12
CA VAL A 222 5.70 -13.55 13.72
C VAL A 222 4.94 -14.75 14.31
N GLU A 223 4.54 -14.67 15.58
CA GLU A 223 3.77 -15.74 16.23
C GLU A 223 2.41 -15.91 15.55
N VAL A 224 1.69 -14.81 15.31
CA VAL A 224 0.36 -14.85 14.69
C VAL A 224 0.43 -15.26 13.22
N ALA A 225 1.44 -14.84 12.47
CA ALA A 225 1.67 -15.33 11.11
C ALA A 225 1.89 -16.85 11.08
N ALA A 226 2.66 -17.41 12.03
CA ALA A 226 2.84 -18.85 12.14
C ALA A 226 1.53 -19.59 12.44
N LEU A 227 0.64 -19.02 13.26
CA LEU A 227 -0.70 -19.56 13.51
C LEU A 227 -1.54 -19.57 12.22
N VAL A 228 -1.61 -18.44 11.49
CA VAL A 228 -2.41 -18.34 10.27
C VAL A 228 -1.89 -19.29 9.16
N ARG A 229 -0.57 -19.45 9.04
CA ARG A 229 0.03 -20.45 8.13
C ARG A 229 -0.33 -21.89 8.52
N ALA A 230 -0.48 -22.19 9.81
CA ALA A 230 -0.89 -23.52 10.28
C ALA A 230 -2.35 -23.85 9.94
N GLU A 231 -3.23 -22.85 9.90
CA GLU A 231 -4.61 -22.97 9.39
C GLU A 231 -4.68 -22.99 7.85
N GLY A 232 -3.55 -22.84 7.15
CA GLY A 232 -3.46 -22.92 5.69
C GLY A 232 -4.11 -21.75 4.94
N ARG A 233 -4.24 -20.58 5.58
CA ARG A 233 -4.86 -19.37 5.01
C ARG A 233 -3.81 -18.37 4.56
N GLY A 234 -4.11 -17.63 3.49
CA GLY A 234 -3.45 -16.36 3.17
C GLY A 234 -4.13 -15.18 3.88
N LEU A 235 -3.50 -14.00 3.84
CA LEU A 235 -3.99 -12.77 4.45
C LEU A 235 -3.92 -11.61 3.46
N THR A 236 -5.00 -10.83 3.33
CA THR A 236 -4.91 -9.52 2.69
C THR A 236 -4.24 -8.48 3.59
N SER A 237 -4.26 -8.70 4.91
CA SER A 237 -3.54 -7.85 5.86
C SER A 237 -3.19 -8.55 7.17
N LEU A 238 -2.00 -8.22 7.68
CA LEU A 238 -1.55 -8.55 9.03
C LEU A 238 -0.99 -7.28 9.66
N GLY A 239 -1.64 -6.77 10.70
CA GLY A 239 -1.32 -5.47 11.30
C GLY A 239 -1.31 -5.49 12.81
N VAL A 240 -0.93 -4.37 13.43
CA VAL A 240 -0.98 -4.15 14.89
C VAL A 240 -2.13 -3.19 15.19
N ASP A 241 -3.10 -3.60 16.02
CA ASP A 241 -4.36 -2.89 16.22
C ASP A 241 -4.18 -1.44 16.67
N GLY A 242 -4.87 -0.51 16.02
CA GLY A 242 -4.82 0.91 16.31
C GLY A 242 -3.48 1.59 15.96
N SER A 243 -2.59 0.93 15.23
CA SER A 243 -1.29 1.47 14.79
C SER A 243 -1.17 1.52 13.26
N GLY A 244 -0.11 2.16 12.77
CA GLY A 244 0.30 2.12 11.37
C GLY A 244 1.27 0.99 11.02
N VAL A 245 1.37 -0.09 11.81
CA VAL A 245 2.35 -1.16 11.58
C VAL A 245 1.68 -2.39 10.97
N GLY A 246 2.14 -2.85 9.80
CA GLY A 246 1.63 -4.07 9.18
C GLY A 246 2.05 -4.31 7.73
N THR A 247 1.52 -5.39 7.17
CA THR A 247 1.64 -5.78 5.76
C THR A 247 0.27 -5.75 5.08
N TYR A 248 0.23 -5.34 3.82
CA TYR A 248 -0.93 -5.52 2.95
C TYR A 248 -0.53 -6.35 1.72
N ASP A 249 -1.36 -7.34 1.39
CA ASP A 249 -1.26 -8.16 0.18
C ASP A 249 -2.58 -8.06 -0.58
N GLY A 250 -2.54 -7.55 -1.81
CA GLY A 250 -3.73 -7.29 -2.61
C GLY A 250 -4.47 -8.54 -3.07
N ASP A 251 -3.77 -9.68 -3.20
CA ASP A 251 -4.39 -10.95 -3.62
C ASP A 251 -4.79 -11.84 -2.44
N GLY A 252 -4.18 -11.63 -1.27
CA GLY A 252 -4.47 -12.35 -0.02
C GLY A 252 -4.13 -13.84 -0.07
N LEU A 253 -3.31 -14.29 -1.03
CA LEU A 253 -2.95 -15.69 -1.23
C LEU A 253 -1.76 -16.13 -0.37
N THR A 254 -0.99 -15.18 0.17
CA THR A 254 0.20 -15.47 0.97
C THR A 254 0.07 -15.02 2.42
N VAL A 255 0.97 -15.51 3.27
CA VAL A 255 1.24 -14.91 4.59
C VAL A 255 2.67 -14.39 4.53
N PRO A 256 2.94 -13.13 4.92
CA PRO A 256 4.30 -12.58 4.97
C PRO A 256 5.27 -13.50 5.69
N ASP A 257 6.52 -13.56 5.26
CA ASP A 257 7.53 -14.40 5.91
C ASP A 257 8.03 -13.81 7.25
N ASP A 258 8.67 -14.66 8.06
CA ASP A 258 9.14 -14.29 9.40
C ASP A 258 10.23 -13.19 9.35
N ALA A 259 11.00 -13.09 8.25
CA ALA A 259 12.06 -12.09 8.12
C ALA A 259 11.48 -10.70 7.86
N LEU A 260 10.45 -10.60 7.02
CA LEU A 260 9.73 -9.35 6.78
C LEU A 260 9.02 -8.88 8.05
N LEU A 261 8.32 -9.78 8.75
CA LEU A 261 7.62 -9.43 9.98
C LEU A 261 8.56 -9.04 11.13
N THR A 262 9.75 -9.66 11.21
CA THR A 262 10.81 -9.23 12.13
C THR A 262 11.32 -7.83 11.78
N LEU A 263 11.60 -7.56 10.49
CA LEU A 263 12.02 -6.23 10.02
C LEU A 263 10.98 -5.15 10.36
N LEU A 264 9.69 -5.41 10.15
CA LEU A 264 8.62 -4.49 10.52
C LEU A 264 8.58 -4.20 12.01
N ALA A 265 8.79 -5.22 12.85
CA ALA A 265 8.80 -5.08 14.29
C ALA A 265 10.02 -4.29 14.80
N ASP A 266 11.20 -4.56 14.25
CA ASP A 266 12.43 -3.84 14.59
C ASP A 266 12.35 -2.36 14.18
N VAL A 267 11.88 -2.07 12.96
CA VAL A 267 11.71 -0.69 12.46
C VAL A 267 10.60 0.05 13.23
N ALA A 268 9.53 -0.62 13.63
CA ALA A 268 8.48 -0.03 14.47
C ALA A 268 8.94 0.28 15.90
N ALA A 269 10.04 -0.32 16.37
CA ALA A 269 10.65 -0.03 17.65
C ALA A 269 11.60 1.20 17.63
N GLU A 270 11.94 1.72 16.44
CA GLU A 270 12.85 2.87 16.30
C GLU A 270 12.21 4.18 16.83
N PRO A 271 12.94 4.99 17.62
CA PRO A 271 12.39 6.20 18.22
C PRO A 271 11.81 7.19 17.19
N GLY A 272 10.53 7.51 17.37
CA GLY A 272 9.81 8.49 16.56
C GLY A 272 9.06 7.90 15.36
N VAL A 273 9.26 6.62 15.02
CA VAL A 273 8.46 5.91 14.01
C VAL A 273 7.02 5.79 14.47
N THR A 274 6.07 6.09 13.59
CA THR A 274 4.62 6.07 13.85
C THR A 274 3.84 5.13 12.92
N GLN A 275 4.43 4.77 11.78
CA GLN A 275 3.84 3.90 10.76
C GLN A 275 4.96 3.13 10.06
N VAL A 276 4.76 1.82 9.84
CA VAL A 276 5.65 0.93 9.09
C VAL A 276 4.76 -0.01 8.28
N VAL A 277 4.56 0.30 7.00
CA VAL A 277 3.67 -0.43 6.11
C VAL A 277 4.48 -1.06 4.98
N HIS A 278 4.44 -2.38 4.88
CA HIS A 278 4.84 -3.08 3.67
C HIS A 278 3.62 -3.26 2.77
N ASP A 279 3.70 -2.75 1.54
CA ASP A 279 2.66 -2.94 0.53
C ASP A 279 3.18 -3.81 -0.62
N ALA A 280 2.44 -4.87 -0.94
CA ALA A 280 2.68 -5.75 -2.09
C ALA A 280 1.80 -5.39 -3.31
N VAL A 281 1.14 -4.22 -3.31
CA VAL A 281 0.20 -3.80 -4.36
C VAL A 281 0.80 -3.88 -5.77
N ARG A 282 0.07 -4.60 -6.63
CA ARG A 282 0.43 -4.93 -8.01
C ARG A 282 0.00 -3.88 -9.05
N ASP A 283 -0.19 -2.62 -8.66
CA ASP A 283 -0.69 -1.55 -9.55
C ASP A 283 0.39 -0.53 -9.97
N THR A 284 1.60 -0.62 -9.42
CA THR A 284 2.81 0.01 -9.96
C THR A 284 3.49 -0.93 -10.97
N PHE A 285 4.08 -0.37 -12.03
CA PHE A 285 4.88 -1.13 -12.98
C PHE A 285 6.23 -0.42 -13.17
N PRO A 286 7.37 -1.04 -12.80
CA PRO A 286 7.53 -2.42 -12.29
C PRO A 286 6.90 -2.65 -10.90
N GLN A 287 6.81 -3.92 -10.51
CA GLN A 287 6.00 -4.44 -9.40
C GLN A 287 6.82 -4.57 -8.11
N ASP A 288 7.42 -3.47 -7.64
CA ASP A 288 8.32 -3.55 -6.48
C ASP A 288 7.56 -3.45 -5.14
N PRO A 289 7.76 -4.42 -4.21
CA PRO A 289 7.21 -4.32 -2.86
C PRO A 289 7.84 -3.12 -2.16
N LEU A 290 7.00 -2.26 -1.57
CA LEU A 290 7.45 -1.00 -0.99
C LEU A 290 7.22 -0.97 0.53
N LEU A 291 8.31 -0.79 1.27
CA LEU A 291 8.29 -0.51 2.69
C LEU A 291 8.16 1.00 2.93
N THR A 292 6.94 1.47 3.20
CA THR A 292 6.65 2.86 3.58
C THR A 292 6.74 3.05 5.08
N VAL A 293 7.58 3.99 5.52
CA VAL A 293 7.79 4.31 6.94
C VAL A 293 7.49 5.78 7.18
N VAL A 294 6.75 6.10 8.24
CA VAL A 294 6.54 7.49 8.69
C VAL A 294 7.17 7.67 10.06
N THR A 295 7.92 8.76 10.22
CA THR A 295 8.58 9.14 11.47
C THR A 295 8.40 10.62 11.80
N SER A 296 8.28 10.88 13.09
CA SER A 296 8.32 12.22 13.71
C SER A 296 9.75 12.73 13.95
N GLY A 297 10.76 11.96 13.52
CA GLY A 297 12.17 12.34 13.53
C GLY A 297 12.72 12.65 12.13
N GLU A 298 14.04 12.71 12.03
CA GLU A 298 14.74 12.81 10.75
C GLU A 298 14.64 11.49 9.96
N ALA A 299 14.10 11.53 8.73
CA ALA A 299 14.04 10.36 7.85
C ALA A 299 15.42 9.68 7.65
N ALA A 300 16.49 10.47 7.63
CA ALA A 300 17.86 9.98 7.48
C ALA A 300 18.34 9.11 8.66
N VAL A 301 17.71 9.16 9.83
CA VAL A 301 18.01 8.26 10.95
C VAL A 301 17.48 6.87 10.66
N VAL A 302 16.19 6.77 10.32
CA VAL A 302 15.50 5.50 10.05
C VAL A 302 15.98 4.87 8.75
N ALA A 303 16.28 5.66 7.71
CA ALA A 303 16.89 5.18 6.47
C ALA A 303 18.20 4.43 6.74
N ARG A 304 19.09 4.96 7.59
CA ARG A 304 20.33 4.26 8.00
C ARG A 304 20.10 2.96 8.77
N VAL A 305 18.97 2.82 9.47
CA VAL A 305 18.58 1.56 10.14
C VAL A 305 18.20 0.53 9.07
N LEU A 306 17.40 0.93 8.08
CA LEU A 306 17.01 0.08 6.94
C LEU A 306 18.20 -0.32 6.06
N ASP A 307 19.12 0.61 5.78
CA ASP A 307 20.37 0.36 5.03
C ASP A 307 21.28 -0.65 5.74
N ALA A 308 21.28 -0.64 7.09
CA ALA A 308 22.10 -1.53 7.91
C ALA A 308 21.38 -2.82 8.35
N ALA A 309 20.10 -2.97 8.04
CA ALA A 309 19.29 -4.11 8.46
C ALA A 309 19.78 -5.41 7.82
N THR A 310 19.73 -6.52 8.57
CA THR A 310 19.99 -7.86 8.01
C THR A 310 18.67 -8.47 7.56
N TYR A 311 18.39 -8.40 6.27
CA TYR A 311 17.16 -8.93 5.68
C TYR A 311 17.48 -10.07 4.69
N PRO A 312 17.14 -11.34 5.01
CA PRO A 312 17.38 -12.49 4.12
C PRO A 312 16.26 -12.73 3.08
N GLY A 313 15.28 -11.82 2.97
CA GLY A 313 14.18 -11.92 2.02
C GLY A 313 14.53 -11.49 0.59
N PRO A 314 13.53 -11.32 -0.30
CA PRO A 314 13.73 -10.69 -1.61
C PRO A 314 14.23 -9.24 -1.46
N VAL A 315 14.71 -8.61 -2.55
CA VAL A 315 15.04 -7.18 -2.49
C VAL A 315 13.78 -6.38 -2.17
N LEU A 316 13.89 -5.47 -1.20
CA LEU A 316 12.78 -4.66 -0.69
C LEU A 316 13.17 -3.19 -0.76
N ALA A 317 12.43 -2.43 -1.56
CA ALA A 317 12.56 -0.98 -1.62
C ALA A 317 11.92 -0.35 -0.39
N TYR A 318 12.38 0.84 -0.01
CA TYR A 318 11.78 1.61 1.08
C TYR A 318 11.62 3.09 0.74
N GLN A 319 10.64 3.72 1.39
CA GLN A 319 10.50 5.17 1.50
C GLN A 319 10.22 5.54 2.96
N VAL A 320 11.06 6.43 3.52
CA VAL A 320 10.91 6.98 4.87
C VAL A 320 10.50 8.44 4.77
N HIS A 321 9.31 8.78 5.24
CA HIS A 321 8.83 10.15 5.37
C HIS A 321 9.07 10.64 6.80
N GLY A 322 9.97 11.61 6.96
CA GLY A 322 10.29 12.22 8.25
C GLY A 322 9.74 13.64 8.34
N SER A 323 9.06 13.96 9.43
CA SER A 323 8.56 15.30 9.73
C SER A 323 9.03 15.74 11.11
N THR A 324 9.72 16.87 11.18
CA THR A 324 10.31 17.40 12.43
C THR A 324 9.47 18.53 13.03
N ASP A 325 9.60 18.77 14.33
CA ASP A 325 8.92 19.88 15.05
C ASP A 325 9.16 21.28 14.45
N GLY A 326 10.23 21.44 13.65
CA GLY A 326 10.51 22.67 12.90
C GLY A 326 9.66 22.86 11.64
N GLY A 327 8.78 21.91 11.30
CA GLY A 327 7.99 21.89 10.06
C GLY A 327 8.77 21.44 8.83
N ALA A 328 10.04 21.05 8.97
CA ALA A 328 10.81 20.46 7.88
C ALA A 328 10.39 19.01 7.69
N SER A 329 9.86 18.71 6.50
CA SER A 329 9.57 17.37 6.01
C SER A 329 10.66 16.94 5.01
N ALA A 330 11.08 15.68 5.08
CA ALA A 330 12.02 15.10 4.13
C ALA A 330 11.68 13.63 3.89
N THR A 331 11.71 13.20 2.63
CA THR A 331 11.64 11.77 2.26
C THR A 331 13.06 11.23 2.06
N ARG A 332 13.30 9.97 2.47
CA ARG A 332 14.50 9.19 2.14
C ARG A 332 14.11 7.85 1.54
N SER A 333 14.68 7.52 0.40
CA SER A 333 14.37 6.32 -0.38
C SER A 333 15.61 5.44 -0.53
N GLY A 334 15.41 4.13 -0.62
CA GLY A 334 16.53 3.20 -0.75
C GLY A 334 16.08 1.74 -0.81
N PHE A 335 17.02 0.84 -0.51
CA PHE A 335 16.78 -0.60 -0.44
C PHE A 335 17.24 -1.13 0.90
N VAL A 336 16.47 -2.04 1.50
CA VAL A 336 16.82 -2.68 2.76
C VAL A 336 18.14 -3.44 2.59
N ALA A 337 19.01 -3.38 3.61
CA ALA A 337 20.40 -3.84 3.57
C ALA A 337 21.32 -3.10 2.57
N GLY A 338 20.86 -2.01 1.94
CA GLY A 338 21.63 -1.18 1.01
C GLY A 338 21.91 -1.81 -0.35
N VAL A 339 21.20 -2.89 -0.72
CA VAL A 339 21.43 -3.64 -1.97
C VAL A 339 20.32 -3.37 -2.98
N ALA A 340 20.60 -2.50 -3.95
CA ALA A 340 19.71 -2.29 -5.10
C ALA A 340 19.68 -3.52 -6.04
N PRO A 341 18.54 -3.85 -6.68
CA PRO A 341 18.43 -5.08 -7.50
C PRO A 341 19.32 -5.09 -8.75
N THR A 342 19.80 -3.93 -9.20
CA THR A 342 20.43 -3.73 -10.53
C THR A 342 21.95 -3.72 -10.57
N ALA A 343 22.64 -3.89 -9.43
CA ALA A 343 24.09 -4.02 -9.41
C ALA A 343 24.53 -5.41 -9.92
N GLY A 344 24.40 -5.63 -11.24
CA GLY A 344 25.01 -6.77 -11.91
C GLY A 344 26.52 -6.84 -11.61
N ALA A 345 27.11 -8.03 -11.74
CA ALA A 345 28.55 -8.15 -11.56
C ALA A 345 29.28 -7.35 -12.64
N ARG A 346 30.11 -6.37 -12.23
CA ARG A 346 30.88 -5.51 -13.14
C ARG A 346 31.64 -6.37 -14.17
N PRO A 347 31.40 -6.20 -15.48
CA PRO A 347 31.92 -7.10 -16.48
C PRO A 347 33.44 -6.94 -16.66
N ALA A 348 34.10 -8.03 -17.07
CA ALA A 348 35.47 -7.95 -17.57
C ALA A 348 35.47 -7.12 -18.87
N GLY A 349 36.34 -6.11 -18.97
CA GLY A 349 36.31 -5.15 -20.07
C GLY A 349 35.21 -4.09 -19.96
N ALA A 350 34.69 -3.84 -18.75
CA ALA A 350 33.78 -2.73 -18.49
C ALA A 350 34.31 -1.40 -19.06
N CYS A 351 33.44 -0.61 -19.68
CA CYS A 351 33.79 0.72 -20.15
C CYS A 351 34.32 1.60 -19.01
N ALA A 352 35.46 2.26 -19.24
CA ALA A 352 35.96 3.25 -18.28
C ALA A 352 35.08 4.51 -18.37
N PRO A 353 34.70 5.15 -17.24
CA PRO A 353 33.88 6.37 -17.27
C PRO A 353 34.46 7.50 -18.14
N GLY A 354 35.79 7.60 -18.23
CA GLY A 354 36.47 8.59 -19.08
C GLY A 354 36.47 8.28 -20.59
N ASP A 355 36.11 7.06 -21.00
CA ASP A 355 35.97 6.66 -22.41
C ASP A 355 34.52 6.81 -22.91
N LEU A 356 33.60 7.28 -22.05
CA LEU A 356 32.17 7.42 -22.35
C LEU A 356 31.73 8.89 -22.33
N ALA A 357 31.10 9.33 -23.42
CA ALA A 357 30.24 10.50 -23.40
C ALA A 357 28.84 10.08 -22.93
N LEU A 358 28.52 10.39 -21.67
CA LEU A 358 27.19 10.23 -21.10
C LEU A 358 26.34 11.47 -21.38
N GLY A 359 25.04 11.28 -21.60
CA GLY A 359 24.12 12.38 -21.90
C GLY A 359 22.66 11.98 -21.74
N ALA A 360 21.76 12.94 -21.96
CA ALA A 360 20.32 12.72 -22.01
C ALA A 360 19.72 13.32 -23.29
N ALA A 361 18.71 12.66 -23.86
CA ALA A 361 18.06 13.06 -25.09
C ALA A 361 16.62 12.56 -25.15
N GLY A 362 15.78 13.19 -25.99
CA GLY A 362 14.38 12.83 -26.15
C GLY A 362 13.53 13.15 -24.92
N PHE A 363 12.25 13.44 -25.15
CA PHE A 363 11.26 13.56 -24.09
C PHE A 363 9.92 13.14 -24.65
N ASP A 364 9.18 12.32 -23.92
CA ASP A 364 7.80 11.97 -24.24
C ASP A 364 6.94 11.95 -22.98
N ALA A 365 5.65 12.23 -23.13
CA ALA A 365 4.67 12.25 -22.07
C ALA A 365 3.37 11.59 -22.56
N ALA A 366 3.19 10.31 -22.20
CA ALA A 366 2.12 9.47 -22.71
C ALA A 366 1.50 8.64 -21.57
N ALA A 367 0.18 8.47 -21.60
CA ALA A 367 -0.59 7.64 -20.66
C ALA A 367 -0.30 7.90 -19.15
N GLY A 368 0.03 9.14 -18.78
CA GLY A 368 0.34 9.52 -17.39
C GLY A 368 1.79 9.23 -16.94
N ARG A 369 2.63 8.68 -17.83
CA ARG A 369 4.08 8.54 -17.63
C ARG A 369 4.83 9.60 -18.44
N ARG A 370 6.03 9.93 -18.00
CA ARG A 370 7.03 10.71 -18.75
C ARG A 370 8.28 9.86 -18.96
N PHE A 371 8.98 10.14 -20.05
CA PHE A 371 10.15 9.39 -20.48
C PHE A 371 11.27 10.34 -20.91
N LEU A 372 12.51 9.98 -20.57
CA LEU A 372 13.75 10.64 -20.96
C LEU A 372 14.75 9.54 -21.33
N THR A 373 15.51 9.70 -22.40
CA THR A 373 16.51 8.70 -22.79
C THR A 373 17.87 9.07 -22.22
N VAL A 374 18.40 8.25 -21.32
CA VAL A 374 19.81 8.31 -20.92
C VAL A 374 20.65 7.66 -22.02
N THR A 375 21.80 8.24 -22.35
CA THR A 375 22.66 7.81 -23.47
C THR A 375 24.11 7.63 -23.04
N ALA A 376 24.80 6.70 -23.67
CA ALA A 376 26.22 6.46 -23.50
C ALA A 376 26.88 6.19 -24.86
N ARG A 377 27.86 7.01 -25.25
CA ARG A 377 28.64 6.82 -26.48
C ARG A 377 30.09 6.53 -26.14
N ASN A 378 30.64 5.45 -26.70
CA ASN A 378 32.05 5.10 -26.57
C ASN A 378 32.90 6.06 -27.41
N ASP A 379 33.55 7.03 -26.77
CA ASP A 379 34.52 7.96 -27.39
C ASP A 379 35.98 7.46 -27.24
N GLY A 380 36.18 6.34 -26.54
CA GLY A 380 37.45 5.62 -26.49
C GLY A 380 37.83 4.95 -27.80
N THR A 381 39.06 4.42 -27.86
CA THR A 381 39.64 3.78 -29.06
C THR A 381 39.51 2.26 -29.08
N ALA A 382 38.89 1.65 -28.07
CA ALA A 382 38.74 0.21 -27.91
C ALA A 382 37.28 -0.17 -27.66
N GLU A 383 36.93 -1.41 -27.97
CA GLU A 383 35.65 -2.00 -27.58
C GLU A 383 35.58 -2.15 -26.05
N CYS A 384 34.41 -1.88 -25.47
CA CYS A 384 34.16 -2.01 -24.04
C CYS A 384 32.74 -2.51 -23.75
N VAL A 385 32.46 -2.89 -22.51
CA VAL A 385 31.19 -3.51 -22.10
C VAL A 385 30.43 -2.63 -21.11
N LEU A 386 29.15 -2.38 -21.37
CA LEU A 386 28.17 -1.95 -20.37
C LEU A 386 27.40 -3.19 -19.87
N ALA A 387 26.89 -3.17 -18.64
CA ALA A 387 26.02 -4.23 -18.13
C ALA A 387 24.99 -3.65 -17.17
N GLY A 388 23.80 -4.27 -17.14
CA GLY A 388 22.67 -3.79 -16.36
C GLY A 388 22.16 -2.42 -16.83
N ALA A 389 21.74 -1.59 -15.87
CA ALA A 389 21.24 -0.24 -16.08
C ALA A 389 22.26 0.80 -15.57
N PRO A 390 22.25 2.05 -16.09
CA PRO A 390 23.00 3.14 -15.47
C PRO A 390 22.51 3.41 -14.04
N ALA A 391 23.42 3.83 -13.17
CA ALA A 391 23.00 4.52 -11.96
C ALA A 391 22.70 5.99 -12.29
N VAL A 392 21.60 6.50 -11.78
CA VAL A 392 21.16 7.89 -11.97
C VAL A 392 20.82 8.50 -10.62
N ARG A 393 21.36 9.68 -10.33
CA ARG A 393 20.92 10.54 -9.22
C ARG A 393 20.44 11.87 -9.78
N PHE A 394 19.54 12.51 -9.06
CA PHE A 394 18.78 13.66 -9.53
C PHE A 394 19.18 14.91 -8.75
N VAL A 395 19.42 16.02 -9.45
CA VAL A 395 19.83 17.29 -8.83
C VAL A 395 18.89 18.39 -9.31
N ALA A 396 18.28 19.08 -8.35
CA ALA A 396 17.36 20.18 -8.55
C ALA A 396 18.07 21.47 -9.03
N ASP A 397 17.28 22.44 -9.47
CA ASP A 397 17.73 23.77 -9.89
C ASP A 397 18.37 24.59 -8.74
N ASP A 398 17.97 24.34 -7.49
CA ASP A 398 18.63 24.88 -6.29
C ASP A 398 19.99 24.23 -5.97
N GLY A 399 20.36 23.17 -6.71
CA GLY A 399 21.59 22.40 -6.53
C GLY A 399 21.53 21.32 -5.45
N ALA A 400 20.39 21.11 -4.80
CA ALA A 400 20.18 20.00 -3.88
C ALA A 400 19.98 18.68 -4.65
N GLU A 401 20.35 17.57 -4.02
CA GLU A 401 20.00 16.24 -4.50
C GLU A 401 18.53 15.94 -4.20
N THR A 402 17.77 15.62 -5.25
CA THR A 402 16.38 15.19 -5.14
C THR A 402 16.36 13.70 -4.80
N ASP A 403 15.80 13.38 -3.63
CA ASP A 403 15.64 12.00 -3.18
C ASP A 403 14.54 11.30 -3.99
N VAL A 404 14.93 10.40 -4.89
CA VAL A 404 14.03 9.65 -5.78
C VAL A 404 14.37 8.18 -5.65
N LEU A 405 13.36 7.33 -5.46
CA LEU A 405 13.53 5.89 -5.56
C LEU A 405 13.74 5.51 -7.02
N LEU A 406 14.95 5.08 -7.37
CA LEU A 406 15.29 4.60 -8.71
C LEU A 406 15.16 3.07 -8.77
N GLU A 407 14.05 2.62 -9.35
CA GLU A 407 13.72 1.21 -9.59
C GLU A 407 14.33 0.77 -10.94
N PRO A 408 14.82 -0.47 -11.07
CA PRO A 408 15.18 -1.00 -12.37
C PRO A 408 13.94 -1.40 -13.18
N ASP A 409 14.00 -1.27 -14.50
CA ASP A 409 13.06 -1.98 -15.37
C ASP A 409 13.44 -3.46 -15.48
N ASP A 410 12.46 -4.36 -15.57
CA ASP A 410 12.64 -5.82 -15.61
C ASP A 410 13.26 -6.32 -16.94
N ASP A 411 13.55 -5.41 -17.87
CA ASP A 411 14.19 -5.66 -19.16
C ASP A 411 15.63 -6.15 -18.99
N GLY A 412 15.75 -7.48 -18.81
CA GLY A 412 16.95 -8.30 -18.63
C GLY A 412 18.33 -7.63 -18.80
N LEU A 413 19.11 -7.63 -17.72
CA LEU A 413 20.42 -6.99 -17.51
C LEU A 413 21.60 -7.54 -18.35
N ALA A 414 21.36 -7.94 -19.59
CA ALA A 414 22.35 -8.52 -20.48
C ALA A 414 23.52 -7.54 -20.76
N PRO A 415 24.79 -7.98 -20.70
CA PRO A 415 25.92 -7.13 -21.06
C PRO A 415 25.86 -6.69 -22.53
N LEU A 416 26.03 -5.39 -22.75
CA LEU A 416 26.08 -4.75 -24.06
C LEU A 416 27.52 -4.34 -24.40
N THR A 417 28.07 -4.95 -25.45
CA THR A 417 29.36 -4.57 -26.02
C THR A 417 29.21 -3.33 -26.91
N LEU A 418 29.97 -2.26 -26.64
CA LEU A 418 30.08 -1.07 -27.48
C LEU A 418 31.43 -0.97 -28.18
N ALA A 419 31.39 -1.01 -29.51
CA ALA A 419 32.52 -0.62 -30.35
C ALA A 419 32.81 0.90 -30.25
N PRO A 420 34.04 1.35 -30.57
CA PRO A 420 34.37 2.77 -30.69
C PRO A 420 33.40 3.55 -31.58
N GLY A 421 32.92 4.68 -31.07
CA GLY A 421 31.91 5.54 -31.70
C GLY A 421 30.46 5.07 -31.58
N ALA A 422 30.20 3.83 -31.16
CA ALA A 422 28.85 3.31 -30.98
C ALA A 422 28.13 3.98 -29.80
N THR A 423 26.80 3.97 -29.84
CA THR A 423 25.93 4.57 -28.80
C THR A 423 24.93 3.56 -28.27
N ALA A 424 24.77 3.54 -26.95
CA ALA A 424 23.75 2.83 -26.21
C ALA A 424 22.79 3.83 -25.54
N TRP A 425 21.63 3.34 -25.13
CA TRP A 425 20.61 4.10 -24.44
C TRP A 425 19.92 3.27 -23.35
N ALA A 426 19.33 3.95 -22.39
CA ALA A 426 18.46 3.41 -21.35
C ALA A 426 17.26 4.34 -21.19
N ALA A 427 16.05 3.78 -21.03
CA ALA A 427 14.85 4.57 -20.78
C ALA A 427 14.75 4.92 -19.29
N LEU A 428 14.78 6.20 -18.95
CA LEU A 428 14.34 6.72 -17.66
C LEU A 428 12.85 7.07 -17.77
N SER A 429 12.01 6.61 -16.85
CA SER A 429 10.59 6.97 -16.82
C SER A 429 10.08 7.30 -15.42
N TRP A 430 9.09 8.18 -15.29
CA TRP A 430 8.49 8.55 -14.01
C TRP A 430 7.03 8.96 -14.16
N ARG A 431 6.34 9.17 -13.03
CA ARG A 431 5.07 9.90 -12.96
C ARG A 431 5.38 11.31 -12.43
N GLY A 432 4.84 12.34 -13.09
CA GLY A 432 5.08 13.73 -12.71
C GLY A 432 4.40 14.10 -11.39
N GLY A 433 5.13 14.78 -10.51
CA GLY A 433 4.61 15.37 -9.28
C GLY A 433 3.78 16.63 -9.53
N SER A 434 3.08 17.09 -8.49
CA SER A 434 2.35 18.37 -8.53
C SER A 434 3.34 19.54 -8.41
N THR A 435 3.38 20.41 -9.43
CA THR A 435 4.19 21.63 -9.42
C THR A 435 3.42 22.88 -8.93
N ALA A 436 2.25 22.69 -8.32
CA ALA A 436 1.34 23.77 -7.95
C ALA A 436 1.91 24.81 -6.97
N ASP A 437 2.88 24.41 -6.12
CA ASP A 437 3.54 25.24 -5.12
C ASP A 437 4.97 25.66 -5.53
N ASP A 438 5.31 25.58 -6.83
CA ASP A 438 6.61 25.90 -7.42
C ASP A 438 7.80 25.15 -6.74
N PRO A 439 7.75 23.80 -6.64
CA PRO A 439 8.82 23.02 -6.03
C PRO A 439 10.07 22.98 -6.93
N PRO A 440 11.28 22.83 -6.34
CA PRO A 440 12.52 22.67 -7.11
C PRO A 440 12.42 21.54 -8.15
N LEU A 441 12.76 21.85 -9.39
CA LEU A 441 12.67 20.90 -10.52
C LEU A 441 14.03 20.27 -10.80
N VAL A 442 14.05 19.00 -11.21
CA VAL A 442 15.29 18.32 -11.56
C VAL A 442 15.83 18.85 -12.89
N THR A 443 16.99 19.51 -12.84
CA THR A 443 17.66 20.11 -14.01
C THR A 443 18.92 19.37 -14.43
N THR A 444 19.45 18.53 -13.55
CA THR A 444 20.72 17.81 -13.75
C THR A 444 20.58 16.36 -13.30
N LEU A 445 21.12 15.45 -14.10
CA LEU A 445 21.34 14.05 -13.72
C LEU A 445 22.83 13.83 -13.42
N LEU A 446 23.13 13.06 -12.38
CA LEU A 446 24.44 12.47 -12.16
C LEU A 446 24.35 11.02 -12.63
N VAL A 447 25.00 10.70 -13.75
CA VAL A 447 24.86 9.40 -14.44
C VAL A 447 26.17 8.64 -14.35
N ALA A 448 26.14 7.41 -13.86
CA ALA A 448 27.28 6.49 -13.90
C ALA A 448 26.97 5.30 -14.83
N PRO A 449 27.95 4.80 -15.62
CA PRO A 449 27.72 3.70 -16.58
C PRO A 449 27.25 2.39 -15.92
N HIS A 450 27.62 2.22 -14.65
CA HIS A 450 27.32 1.09 -13.78
C HIS A 450 27.24 1.60 -12.33
N PRO A 451 26.39 1.01 -11.46
CA PRO A 451 26.39 1.33 -10.04
C PRO A 451 27.79 1.26 -9.39
N GLY A 452 28.17 2.29 -8.64
CA GLY A 452 29.49 2.42 -8.01
C GLY A 452 30.60 3.02 -8.88
N ASP A 453 30.31 3.44 -10.11
CA ASP A 453 31.26 4.16 -10.97
C ASP A 453 31.31 5.66 -10.68
N LEU A 454 32.32 6.33 -11.25
CA LEU A 454 32.36 7.79 -11.26
C LEU A 454 31.21 8.33 -12.12
N GLU A 455 30.45 9.25 -11.54
CA GLU A 455 29.32 9.93 -12.16
C GLU A 455 29.79 11.03 -13.13
N SER A 456 29.08 11.17 -14.23
CA SER A 456 29.15 12.33 -15.13
C SER A 456 27.96 13.25 -14.90
N VAL A 457 28.20 14.56 -14.94
CA VAL A 457 27.16 15.58 -14.82
C VAL A 457 26.48 15.77 -16.17
N VAL A 458 25.19 15.45 -16.25
CA VAL A 458 24.34 15.55 -17.45
C VAL A 458 23.27 16.61 -17.20
N GLY A 459 23.49 17.82 -17.74
CA GLY A 459 22.49 18.89 -17.69
C GLY A 459 21.35 18.65 -18.68
N LEU A 460 20.11 18.96 -18.26
CA LEU A 460 18.89 18.74 -19.06
C LEU A 460 18.44 19.98 -19.86
N ALA A 461 19.09 21.13 -19.62
CA ALA A 461 18.78 22.39 -20.29
C ALA A 461 18.90 22.27 -21.82
N GLY A 462 17.83 22.64 -22.53
CA GLY A 462 17.79 22.63 -24.00
C GLY A 462 17.35 21.31 -24.63
N ILE A 463 17.05 20.26 -23.85
CA ILE A 463 16.39 19.05 -24.36
C ILE A 463 14.94 19.40 -24.74
N PRO A 464 14.51 19.21 -26.00
CA PRO A 464 13.14 19.52 -26.41
C PRO A 464 12.12 18.72 -25.59
N GLY A 465 11.11 19.39 -25.03
CA GLY A 465 10.05 18.80 -24.23
C GLY A 465 10.27 18.86 -22.70
N VAL A 466 11.52 18.94 -22.22
CA VAL A 466 11.84 19.03 -20.79
C VAL A 466 11.43 20.39 -20.18
N GLY A 467 11.56 21.48 -20.94
CA GLY A 467 11.27 22.82 -20.42
C GLY A 467 12.30 23.25 -19.36
N ASP A 468 11.81 23.72 -18.22
CA ASP A 468 12.65 24.26 -17.13
C ASP A 468 13.23 23.15 -16.21
N GLY A 469 12.73 21.92 -16.30
CA GLY A 469 13.23 20.76 -15.53
C GLY A 469 12.23 19.60 -15.50
N LEU A 470 12.63 18.44 -14.97
CA LEU A 470 11.72 17.32 -14.74
C LEU A 470 10.87 17.59 -13.49
N ASP A 471 9.58 17.32 -13.58
CA ASP A 471 8.63 17.32 -12.47
C ASP A 471 8.73 16.06 -11.60
N LEU A 472 9.97 15.71 -11.26
CA LEU A 472 10.34 14.56 -10.45
C LEU A 472 10.79 15.08 -9.08
N LEU A 473 9.94 14.90 -8.06
CA LEU A 473 10.07 15.55 -6.76
C LEU A 473 10.62 14.58 -5.69
N GLY A 474 11.04 15.13 -4.54
CA GLY A 474 11.53 14.34 -3.40
C GLY A 474 10.48 13.35 -2.88
N GLY A 475 10.84 12.07 -2.79
CA GLY A 475 9.92 10.96 -2.53
C GLY A 475 9.16 10.44 -3.76
N GLY A 476 9.49 10.91 -4.96
CA GLY A 476 9.01 10.32 -6.21
C GLY A 476 9.67 8.96 -6.50
N THR A 477 9.07 8.21 -7.41
CA THR A 477 9.66 6.99 -8.00
C THR A 477 9.97 7.21 -9.48
N ALA A 478 11.06 6.61 -9.94
CA ALA A 478 11.47 6.59 -11.33
C ALA A 478 12.05 5.23 -11.69
N THR A 479 11.85 4.79 -12.94
CA THR A 479 12.33 3.49 -13.44
C THR A 479 13.45 3.68 -14.45
N ILE A 480 14.47 2.83 -14.43
CA ILE A 480 15.59 2.86 -15.38
C ILE A 480 15.78 1.52 -16.10
N GLY A 481 15.63 1.55 -17.42
CA GLY A 481 15.87 0.39 -18.29
C GLY A 481 17.34 -0.01 -18.37
N SER A 482 17.59 -1.26 -18.80
CA SER A 482 18.94 -1.73 -19.11
C SER A 482 19.53 -1.02 -20.33
N TRP A 483 20.86 -1.10 -20.46
CA TRP A 483 21.57 -0.56 -21.62
C TRP A 483 21.25 -1.33 -22.90
N ALA A 484 20.53 -0.68 -23.82
CA ALA A 484 20.19 -1.19 -25.14
C ALA A 484 21.03 -0.52 -26.25
N PRO A 485 21.34 -1.21 -27.36
CA PRO A 485 21.97 -0.57 -28.52
C PRO A 485 21.03 0.46 -29.14
N SER A 486 21.57 1.62 -29.54
CA SER A 486 20.76 2.65 -30.20
C SER A 486 20.10 2.11 -31.46
N ARG A 487 18.77 2.22 -31.54
CA ARG A 487 18.07 2.05 -32.81
C ARG A 487 18.44 3.25 -33.69
N GLU A 488 18.80 3.01 -34.94
CA GLU A 488 18.76 4.07 -35.95
C GLU A 488 17.32 4.60 -36.00
N LEU A 489 17.10 5.78 -35.43
CA LEU A 489 15.91 6.57 -35.71
C LEU A 489 16.02 6.95 -37.19
N ALA A 490 15.19 6.29 -38.02
CA ALA A 490 15.14 6.57 -39.45
C ALA A 490 14.83 8.06 -39.67
N SER A 491 15.76 8.75 -40.33
CA SER A 491 15.79 10.19 -40.58
C SER A 491 14.67 10.70 -41.49
#